data_AF-A0A7C7QBA5-F1
#
_entry.id   AF-A0A7C7QBA5-F1
#
_cell.length_a   1.000
_cell.length_b   1.000
_cell.length_c   1.000
_cell.angle_alpha   90.00
_cell.angle_beta   90.00
_cell.angle_gamma   90.00
#
_symmetry.space_group_name_H-M   'P 1'
#
loop_
_entity.id
_entity.type
_entity.pdbx_description
1 polymer ?
#
loop_
_entity_poly.entity_id
_entity_poly.type
_entity_poly.pdbx_seq_one_letter_code
_entity_poly.pdbx_strand_id
1 'polypeptide(L)'
;MWHLLRTEPLPEQICRLCGTRSRLIAAHLGVCLDCIRSRPQEALSVADAAHAAARRLFGLPERPPRTQGGRRCGLCVQTCVIGEGERGFCGLREVRDGKLRHLASTPARGLLHWYRDPLPTNCVADPFCAGHTQRGKHNLAVFYAACTVNCLFCQNWHFRETDPVRSDKLTA
;
A
#
# COMPACT_ATOMS: atom_id res chain seq x y z
N MET A 1 26.77 21.68 0.21
CA MET A 1 27.41 20.67 1.07
C MET A 1 26.32 20.11 1.97
N TRP A 2 25.81 18.91 1.69
CA TRP A 2 24.83 18.29 2.59
C TRP A 2 25.59 17.92 3.86
N HIS A 3 25.50 18.76 4.89
CA HIS A 3 25.87 18.35 6.23
C HIS A 3 24.91 17.21 6.57
N LEU A 4 25.39 15.97 6.44
CA LEU A 4 24.78 14.82 7.09
C LEU A 4 24.81 15.16 8.58
N LEU A 5 23.73 15.78 9.07
CA LEU A 5 23.42 15.78 10.48
C LEU A 5 23.59 14.34 10.91
N ARG A 6 24.43 14.09 11.92
CA ARG A 6 24.61 12.76 12.49
C ARG A 6 23.24 12.33 12.99
N THR A 7 22.49 11.62 12.15
CA THR A 7 21.22 11.05 12.52
C THR A 7 21.52 9.95 13.50
N GLU A 8 21.03 10.10 14.72
CA GLU A 8 21.01 9.03 15.72
C GLU A 8 20.58 7.72 15.04
N PRO A 9 21.31 6.62 15.24
CA PRO A 9 20.97 5.38 14.59
C PRO A 9 19.59 4.92 15.03
N LEU A 10 18.82 4.35 14.10
CA LEU A 10 17.50 3.81 14.41
C LEU A 10 17.58 2.84 15.61
N PRO A 11 16.59 2.87 16.53
CA PRO A 11 16.59 2.00 17.69
C PRO A 11 16.54 0.54 17.25
N GLU A 12 17.27 -0.32 17.97
CA GLU A 12 17.20 -1.76 17.75
C GLU A 12 15.77 -2.27 17.95
N GLN A 13 15.39 -3.22 17.10
CA GLN A 13 14.12 -3.93 17.23
C GLN A 13 14.40 -5.40 17.55
N ILE A 14 13.43 -6.06 18.18
CA ILE A 14 13.50 -7.47 18.57
C ILE A 14 12.65 -8.29 17.61
N CYS A 15 13.22 -9.35 17.04
CA CYS A 15 12.46 -10.31 16.24
C CYS A 15 11.48 -11.07 17.13
N ARG A 16 10.20 -11.07 16.79
CA ARG A 16 9.14 -11.75 17.55
C ARG A 16 9.25 -13.28 17.55
N LEU A 17 10.02 -13.86 16.62
CA LEU A 17 10.15 -15.31 16.46
C LEU A 17 11.40 -15.90 17.11
N CYS A 18 12.53 -15.19 17.06
CA CYS A 18 13.81 -15.71 17.57
C CYS A 18 14.45 -14.84 18.66
N GLY A 19 13.88 -13.68 18.98
CA GLY A 19 14.41 -12.77 20.01
C GLY A 19 15.67 -12.00 19.60
N THR A 20 16.23 -12.24 18.40
CA THR A 20 17.41 -11.51 17.91
C THR A 20 17.14 -10.01 17.87
N ARG A 21 18.12 -9.23 18.32
CA ARG A 21 18.12 -7.77 18.31
C ARG A 21 18.90 -7.27 17.09
N SER A 22 18.31 -6.34 16.35
CA SER A 22 19.00 -5.70 15.23
C SER A 22 18.31 -4.40 14.84
N ARG A 23 19.10 -3.43 14.37
CA ARG A 23 18.60 -2.19 13.75
C ARG A 23 18.00 -2.43 12.35
N LEU A 24 18.26 -3.59 11.75
CA LEU A 24 17.74 -3.97 10.43
C LEU A 24 16.32 -4.56 10.51
N ILE A 25 15.83 -4.89 11.70
CA ILE A 25 14.47 -5.38 11.89
C ILE A 25 13.54 -4.17 11.87
N ALA A 26 12.59 -4.14 10.92
CA ALA A 26 11.64 -3.05 10.86
C ALA A 26 10.61 -3.16 11.99
N ALA A 27 10.45 -2.10 12.79
CA ALA A 27 9.60 -2.10 13.99
C ALA A 27 8.16 -2.55 13.72
N HIS A 28 7.59 -2.07 12.61
CA HIS A 28 6.21 -2.39 12.22
C HIS A 28 6.03 -3.84 11.75
N LEU A 29 7.07 -4.48 11.19
CA LEU A 29 7.02 -5.87 10.76
C LEU A 29 7.37 -6.82 11.93
N GLY A 30 8.42 -6.51 12.69
CA GLY A 30 8.83 -7.24 13.88
C GLY A 30 9.46 -8.61 13.62
N VAL A 31 9.95 -8.88 12.40
CA VAL A 31 10.59 -10.17 12.03
C VAL A 31 11.92 -9.91 11.32
N CYS A 32 12.96 -10.69 11.66
CA CYS A 32 14.26 -10.60 10.99
C CYS A 32 14.32 -11.38 9.67
N LEU A 33 15.31 -11.07 8.84
CA LEU A 33 15.53 -11.71 7.55
C LEU A 33 15.69 -13.23 7.67
N ASP A 34 16.41 -13.70 8.68
CA ASP A 34 16.66 -15.14 8.88
C ASP A 34 15.38 -15.89 9.19
N CYS A 35 14.49 -15.33 10.01
CA CYS A 35 13.19 -15.95 10.30
C CYS A 35 12.25 -15.91 9.10
N ILE A 36 12.27 -14.84 8.29
CA ILE A 36 11.50 -14.77 7.04
C ILE A 36 11.89 -15.92 6.10
N ARG A 37 13.19 -16.24 6.01
CA ARG A 37 13.71 -17.28 5.11
C ARG A 37 13.57 -18.71 5.68
N SER A 38 13.85 -18.89 6.97
CA SER A 38 13.89 -20.21 7.62
C SER A 38 12.57 -20.67 8.22
N ARG A 39 11.67 -19.74 8.57
CA ARG A 39 10.35 -20.02 9.18
C ARG A 39 9.23 -19.23 8.48
N PRO A 40 9.04 -19.40 7.17
CA PRO A 40 8.18 -18.51 6.37
C PRO A 40 6.72 -18.51 6.81
N GLN A 41 6.16 -19.62 7.28
CA GLN A 41 4.75 -19.69 7.71
C GLN A 41 4.51 -18.92 9.02
N GLU A 42 5.43 -19.05 9.99
CA GLU A 42 5.40 -18.28 11.24
C GLU A 42 5.62 -16.80 10.96
N ALA A 43 6.59 -16.47 10.11
CA ALA A 43 6.88 -15.09 9.70
C ALA A 43 5.69 -14.45 8.97
N LEU A 44 5.00 -15.21 8.10
CA LEU A 44 3.82 -14.75 7.40
C LEU A 44 2.67 -14.43 8.36
N SER A 45 2.48 -15.25 9.41
CA SER A 45 1.46 -14.98 10.43
C SER A 45 1.70 -13.65 11.16
N VAL A 46 2.96 -13.34 11.48
CA VAL A 46 3.34 -12.06 12.09
C VAL A 46 3.18 -10.90 11.09
N ALA A 47 3.60 -11.10 9.84
CA ALA A 47 3.47 -10.10 8.78
C ALA A 47 2.00 -9.77 8.48
N ASP A 48 1.14 -10.77 8.37
CA ASP A 48 -0.31 -10.62 8.16
C ASP A 48 -0.95 -9.78 9.27
N ALA A 49 -0.56 -10.00 10.53
CA ALA A 49 -1.05 -9.20 11.65
C ALA A 49 -0.62 -7.73 11.53
N ALA A 50 0.64 -7.46 11.14
CA ALA A 50 1.13 -6.11 10.89
C ALA A 50 0.37 -5.44 9.72
N HIS A 51 0.16 -6.17 8.63
CA HIS A 51 -0.59 -5.71 7.47
C HIS A 51 -2.06 -5.39 7.81
N ALA A 52 -2.72 -6.26 8.58
CA ALA A 52 -4.07 -6.07 9.07
C ALA A 52 -4.18 -4.80 9.93
N ALA A 53 -3.28 -4.63 10.90
CA ALA A 53 -3.23 -3.45 11.76
C ALA A 53 -3.07 -2.16 10.95
N ALA A 54 -2.16 -2.14 9.96
CA ALA A 54 -1.93 -0.97 9.10
C ALA A 54 -3.15 -0.59 8.24
N ARG A 55 -4.09 -1.51 7.99
CA ARG A 55 -5.32 -1.26 7.22
C ARG A 55 -6.49 -0.85 8.11
N ARG A 56 -6.58 -1.42 9.30
CA ARG A 56 -7.58 -1.07 10.32
C ARG A 56 -7.58 0.42 10.64
N LEU A 57 -6.40 1.05 10.70
CA LEU A 57 -6.22 2.49 10.94
C LEU A 57 -7.01 3.38 9.97
N PHE A 58 -7.28 2.89 8.75
CA PHE A 58 -7.99 3.63 7.70
C PHE A 58 -9.39 3.08 7.42
N GLY A 59 -9.91 2.19 8.27
CA GLY A 59 -11.21 1.53 8.05
C GLY A 59 -11.25 0.66 6.79
N LEU A 60 -10.08 0.21 6.31
CA LEU A 60 -9.98 -0.65 5.12
C LEU A 60 -10.07 -2.13 5.51
N PRO A 61 -10.63 -3.02 4.66
CA PRO A 61 -10.73 -4.44 4.97
C PRO A 61 -9.36 -5.05 5.26
N GLU A 62 -9.16 -5.65 6.43
CA GLU A 62 -7.86 -6.17 6.89
C GLU A 62 -7.30 -7.27 5.98
N ARG A 63 -8.20 -8.05 5.38
CA ARG A 63 -7.91 -9.10 4.39
C ARG A 63 -8.88 -8.97 3.21
N PRO A 64 -8.57 -9.56 2.05
CA PRO A 64 -9.53 -9.67 0.97
C PRO A 64 -10.80 -10.39 1.45
N PRO A 65 -12.00 -9.80 1.31
CA PRO A 65 -13.22 -10.43 1.80
C PRO A 65 -13.51 -11.74 1.06
N ARG A 66 -14.10 -12.67 1.80
CA ARG A 66 -14.44 -14.05 1.38
C ARG A 66 -15.83 -14.43 1.89
N THR A 67 -16.77 -13.49 1.81
CA THR A 67 -18.09 -13.62 2.43
C THR A 67 -18.95 -14.64 1.70
N GLN A 68 -19.48 -15.62 2.43
CA GLN A 68 -20.31 -16.67 1.87
C GLN A 68 -21.56 -16.07 1.22
N GLY A 69 -21.87 -16.49 -0.02
CA GLY A 69 -22.98 -15.92 -0.80
C GLY A 69 -22.73 -14.52 -1.35
N GLY A 70 -21.54 -13.93 -1.12
CA GLY A 70 -21.17 -12.62 -1.64
C GLY A 70 -20.94 -12.60 -3.16
N ARG A 71 -20.70 -11.40 -3.70
CA ARG A 71 -20.45 -11.20 -5.13
C ARG A 71 -18.95 -11.20 -5.42
N ARG A 72 -18.54 -11.98 -6.41
CA ARG A 72 -17.15 -12.09 -6.83
C ARG A 72 -16.72 -10.87 -7.63
N CYS A 73 -15.59 -10.27 -7.27
CA CYS A 73 -14.88 -9.26 -8.03
C CYS A 73 -13.59 -9.87 -8.62
N GLY A 74 -13.54 -10.01 -9.95
CA GLY A 74 -12.43 -10.65 -10.67
C GLY A 74 -11.38 -9.70 -11.26
N LEU A 75 -11.39 -8.42 -10.89
CA LEU A 75 -10.57 -7.39 -11.54
C LEU A 75 -9.08 -7.43 -11.16
N CYS A 76 -8.70 -8.14 -10.11
CA CYS A 76 -7.32 -8.28 -9.67
C CYS A 76 -7.09 -9.60 -8.93
N VAL A 77 -5.83 -9.87 -8.60
CA VAL A 77 -5.39 -11.10 -7.92
C VAL A 77 -6.10 -11.36 -6.59
N GLN A 78 -6.63 -10.32 -5.94
CA GLN A 78 -7.31 -10.46 -4.64
C GLN A 78 -8.64 -11.21 -4.72
N THR A 79 -9.25 -11.31 -5.91
CA THR A 79 -10.42 -12.16 -6.18
C THR A 79 -11.49 -12.09 -5.07
N CYS A 80 -11.82 -10.88 -4.63
CA CYS A 80 -12.69 -10.63 -3.48
C CYS A 80 -14.07 -11.26 -3.68
N VAL A 81 -14.63 -11.87 -2.63
CA VAL A 81 -16.05 -12.21 -2.55
C VAL A 81 -16.66 -11.29 -1.50
N ILE A 82 -17.43 -10.31 -1.96
CA ILE A 82 -17.85 -9.13 -1.18
C ILE A 82 -19.31 -9.32 -0.77
N GLY A 83 -19.60 -9.23 0.52
CA GLY A 83 -20.96 -9.27 1.07
C GLY A 83 -21.71 -7.94 0.94
N GLU A 84 -23.03 -7.97 1.18
CA GLU A 84 -23.87 -6.78 1.16
C GLU A 84 -23.35 -5.72 2.15
N GLY A 85 -23.10 -4.52 1.63
CA GLY A 85 -22.53 -3.39 2.35
C GLY A 85 -21.05 -3.47 2.72
N GLU A 86 -20.37 -4.56 2.38
CA GLU A 86 -18.92 -4.67 2.52
C GLU A 86 -18.18 -3.97 1.39
N ARG A 87 -16.92 -3.61 1.66
CA ARG A 87 -15.97 -3.12 0.65
C ARG A 87 -15.00 -4.21 0.22
N GLY A 88 -14.60 -4.19 -1.05
CA GLY A 88 -13.49 -5.00 -1.55
C GLY A 88 -12.15 -4.53 -0.99
N PHE A 89 -11.10 -5.35 -1.13
CA PHE A 89 -9.78 -5.06 -0.56
C PHE A 89 -9.18 -3.72 -1.03
N CYS A 90 -9.45 -3.28 -2.24
CA CYS A 90 -8.98 -1.98 -2.73
C CYS A 90 -9.76 -0.77 -2.16
N GLY A 91 -10.88 -0.99 -1.45
CA GLY A 91 -11.76 0.06 -0.95
C GLY A 91 -12.66 0.71 -2.01
N LEU A 92 -12.50 0.41 -3.31
CA LEU A 92 -13.23 1.04 -4.42
C LEU A 92 -14.42 0.23 -4.98
N ARG A 93 -14.72 -0.91 -4.36
CA ARG A 93 -15.80 -1.80 -4.76
C ARG A 93 -16.65 -2.06 -3.54
N GLU A 94 -17.96 -2.04 -3.70
CA GLU A 94 -18.89 -2.48 -2.67
C GLU A 94 -20.02 -3.29 -3.29
N VAL A 95 -20.75 -4.03 -2.48
CA VAL A 95 -22.02 -4.64 -2.90
C VAL A 95 -23.15 -3.87 -2.27
N ARG A 96 -24.09 -3.41 -3.11
CA ARG A 96 -25.35 -2.76 -2.71
C ARG A 96 -26.49 -3.32 -3.54
N ASP A 97 -27.58 -3.68 -2.90
CA ASP A 97 -28.76 -4.30 -3.52
C ASP A 97 -28.40 -5.58 -4.29
N GLY A 98 -27.48 -6.38 -3.73
CA GLY A 98 -26.98 -7.60 -4.37
C GLY A 98 -26.15 -7.37 -5.64
N LYS A 99 -25.77 -6.12 -5.96
CA LYS A 99 -24.97 -5.76 -7.14
C LYS A 99 -23.61 -5.23 -6.73
N LEU A 100 -22.57 -5.69 -7.43
CA LEU A 100 -21.22 -5.12 -7.30
C LEU A 100 -21.22 -3.72 -7.94
N ARG A 101 -20.85 -2.71 -7.16
CA ARG A 101 -20.80 -1.30 -7.58
C ARG A 101 -19.37 -0.76 -7.51
N HIS A 102 -19.10 0.22 -8.36
CA HIS A 102 -17.84 0.94 -8.43
C HIS A 102 -18.03 2.26 -7.70
N LEU A 103 -17.26 2.51 -6.64
CA LEU A 103 -17.39 3.74 -5.85
C LEU A 103 -16.75 4.95 -6.53
N ALA A 104 -15.65 4.72 -7.25
CA ALA A 104 -14.92 5.77 -7.93
C ALA A 104 -14.32 5.26 -9.24
N SER A 105 -13.91 6.25 -10.03
CA SER A 105 -13.26 6.12 -11.33
C SER A 105 -14.15 5.57 -12.45
N THR A 106 -14.11 6.25 -13.58
CA THR A 106 -14.67 5.88 -14.89
C THR A 106 -13.56 6.04 -15.94
N PRO A 107 -13.72 5.54 -17.17
CA PRO A 107 -12.75 5.81 -18.23
C PRO A 107 -12.45 7.31 -18.45
N ALA A 108 -13.42 8.19 -18.17
CA ALA A 108 -13.27 9.64 -18.35
C ALA A 108 -12.74 10.39 -17.12
N ARG A 109 -12.81 9.80 -15.91
CA ARG A 109 -12.51 10.48 -14.64
C ARG A 109 -11.88 9.50 -13.66
N GLY A 110 -10.70 9.79 -13.14
CA GLY A 110 -9.99 8.96 -12.17
C GLY A 110 -9.98 9.58 -10.77
N LEU A 111 -10.10 8.74 -9.74
CA LEU A 111 -9.70 9.12 -8.39
C LEU A 111 -8.18 9.01 -8.29
N LEU A 112 -7.48 10.13 -8.39
CA LEU A 112 -6.03 10.21 -8.57
C LEU A 112 -5.40 11.11 -7.52
N HIS A 113 -4.17 10.79 -7.15
CA HIS A 113 -3.24 11.69 -6.47
C HIS A 113 -2.05 11.95 -7.38
N TRP A 114 -1.44 13.11 -7.18
CA TRP A 114 -0.25 13.47 -7.92
C TRP A 114 0.68 14.35 -7.10
N TYR A 115 1.96 14.34 -7.45
CA TYR A 115 2.96 15.26 -6.92
C TYR A 115 4.09 15.46 -7.94
N ARG A 116 4.87 16.52 -7.75
CA ARG A 116 6.11 16.74 -8.49
C ARG A 116 7.20 15.90 -7.82
N ASP A 117 7.72 14.92 -8.55
CA ASP A 117 8.72 13.97 -8.05
C ASP A 117 10.12 14.39 -8.54
N PRO A 118 11.00 14.91 -7.67
CA PRO A 118 12.30 15.44 -8.08
C PRO A 118 13.21 14.40 -8.74
N LEU A 119 14.07 14.85 -9.65
CA LEU A 119 15.07 14.01 -10.31
C LEU A 119 16.46 14.18 -9.66
N PRO A 120 17.20 13.08 -9.39
CA PRO A 120 16.87 11.68 -9.68
C PRO A 120 15.76 11.15 -8.74
N THR A 121 14.90 10.30 -9.30
CA THR A 121 13.69 9.76 -8.68
C THR A 121 13.95 8.36 -8.14
N ASN A 122 13.05 7.85 -7.28
CA ASN A 122 13.03 6.43 -6.90
C ASN A 122 12.39 5.52 -7.98
N CYS A 123 12.05 6.07 -9.15
CA CYS A 123 11.56 5.28 -10.27
C CYS A 123 12.49 4.10 -10.54
N VAL A 124 11.92 2.91 -10.70
CA VAL A 124 12.68 1.67 -10.98
C VAL A 124 13.51 1.79 -12.27
N ALA A 125 13.04 2.60 -13.22
CA ALA A 125 13.74 2.88 -14.47
C ALA A 125 14.76 4.02 -14.37
N ASP A 126 14.95 4.66 -13.20
CA ASP A 126 15.88 5.78 -13.02
C ASP A 126 17.25 5.51 -13.66
N PRO A 127 17.93 4.36 -13.45
CA PRO A 127 19.26 4.14 -14.02
C PRO A 127 19.32 4.15 -15.56
N PHE A 128 18.19 3.96 -16.24
CA PHE A 128 18.10 3.86 -17.70
C PHE A 128 17.26 4.98 -18.32
N CYS A 129 16.67 5.84 -17.50
CA CYS A 129 15.83 6.94 -17.94
C CYS A 129 16.67 8.16 -18.25
N ALA A 130 16.37 8.86 -19.36
CA ALA A 130 17.02 10.15 -19.67
C ALA A 130 16.80 11.21 -18.56
N GLY A 131 15.83 11.02 -17.67
CA GLY A 131 15.61 11.85 -16.49
C GLY A 131 16.70 11.72 -15.42
N HIS A 132 17.46 10.62 -15.37
CA HIS A 132 18.50 10.36 -14.38
C HIS A 132 19.51 11.51 -14.23
N THR A 133 19.88 12.10 -15.37
CA THR A 133 20.89 13.16 -15.45
C THR A 133 20.27 14.56 -15.29
N GLN A 134 18.95 14.69 -15.24
CA GLN A 134 18.23 15.96 -15.25
C GLN A 134 17.97 16.50 -13.83
N ARG A 135 19.04 16.66 -13.05
CA ARG A 135 18.97 17.19 -11.68
C ARG A 135 18.28 18.55 -11.64
N GLY A 136 17.45 18.78 -10.62
CA GLY A 136 16.69 20.02 -10.45
C GLY A 136 15.39 20.08 -11.27
N LYS A 137 15.15 19.11 -12.16
CA LYS A 137 13.82 18.90 -12.78
C LYS A 137 13.01 17.90 -11.94
N HIS A 138 11.78 17.64 -12.38
CA HIS A 138 10.88 16.69 -11.73
C HIS A 138 10.00 15.97 -12.76
N ASN A 139 9.53 14.78 -12.40
CA ASN A 139 8.43 14.11 -13.06
C ASN A 139 7.10 14.63 -12.51
N LEU A 140 6.04 14.55 -13.31
CA LEU A 140 4.68 14.55 -12.78
C LEU A 140 4.31 13.11 -12.42
N ALA A 141 4.39 12.76 -11.14
CA ALA A 141 3.97 11.45 -10.66
C ALA A 141 2.47 11.45 -10.44
N VAL A 142 1.74 10.56 -11.13
CA VAL A 142 0.29 10.40 -11.02
C VAL A 142 -0.03 8.95 -10.68
N PHE A 143 -0.89 8.72 -9.70
CA PHE A 143 -1.27 7.39 -9.26
C PHE A 143 -2.72 7.35 -8.81
N TYR A 144 -3.33 6.17 -8.90
CA TYR A 144 -4.68 5.96 -8.39
C TYR A 144 -4.71 6.07 -6.87
N ALA A 145 -5.76 6.71 -6.34
CA ALA A 145 -5.96 6.84 -4.91
C ALA A 145 -6.51 5.55 -4.26
N ALA A 146 -6.07 4.39 -4.75
CA ALA A 146 -6.41 3.07 -4.25
C ALA A 146 -5.37 2.05 -4.72
N CYS A 147 -5.20 0.98 -3.95
CA CYS A 147 -4.26 -0.08 -4.29
C CYS A 147 -4.83 -1.46 -3.99
N THR A 148 -4.47 -2.46 -4.79
CA THR A 148 -4.85 -3.86 -4.58
C THR A 148 -3.85 -4.62 -3.71
N VAL A 149 -2.77 -3.97 -3.26
CA VAL A 149 -1.74 -4.52 -2.37
C VAL A 149 -1.62 -3.65 -1.09
N ASN A 150 -0.86 -4.13 -0.11
CA ASN A 150 -0.72 -3.47 1.20
C ASN A 150 0.75 -3.36 1.64
N CYS A 151 1.58 -2.64 0.89
CA CYS A 151 2.98 -2.41 1.31
C CYS A 151 3.01 -1.65 2.66
N LEU A 152 3.72 -2.17 3.67
CA LEU A 152 3.85 -1.50 4.99
C LEU A 152 4.65 -0.20 4.91
N PHE A 153 5.55 -0.09 3.93
CA PHE A 153 6.40 1.08 3.69
C PHE A 153 6.05 1.74 2.35
N CYS A 154 4.75 1.90 2.08
CA CYS A 154 4.27 2.51 0.85
C CYS A 154 4.62 4.01 0.84
N GLN A 155 5.32 4.50 -0.19
CA GLN A 155 5.60 5.94 -0.31
C GLN A 155 4.35 6.76 -0.61
N ASN A 156 3.40 6.16 -1.34
CA ASN A 156 2.14 6.79 -1.70
C ASN A 156 1.05 6.58 -0.63
N TRP A 157 1.41 6.31 0.63
CA TRP A 157 0.47 5.87 1.67
C TRP A 157 -0.72 6.83 1.87
N HIS A 158 -0.53 8.14 1.62
CA HIS A 158 -1.56 9.19 1.74
C HIS A 158 -2.84 8.86 0.96
N PHE A 159 -2.78 8.01 -0.09
CA PHE A 159 -4.00 7.59 -0.78
C PHE A 159 -5.02 6.94 0.17
N ARG A 160 -4.57 6.32 1.27
CA ARG A 160 -5.43 5.65 2.25
C ARG A 160 -6.34 6.61 3.02
N GLU A 161 -6.06 7.91 2.98
CA GLU A 161 -6.90 8.97 3.56
C GLU A 161 -8.01 9.42 2.62
N THR A 162 -8.00 8.95 1.36
CA THR A 162 -8.97 9.36 0.34
C THR A 162 -10.33 8.73 0.59
N ASP A 163 -11.38 9.55 0.60
CA ASP A 163 -12.76 9.06 0.57
C ASP A 163 -13.20 8.86 -0.89
N PRO A 164 -13.39 7.61 -1.36
CA PRO A 164 -13.73 7.36 -2.76
C PRO A 164 -15.08 7.94 -3.20
N VAL A 165 -15.97 8.24 -2.26
CA VAL A 165 -17.29 8.82 -2.56
C VAL A 165 -17.20 10.34 -2.65
N ARG A 166 -16.52 10.96 -1.67
CA ARG A 166 -16.51 12.42 -1.48
C ARG A 166 -15.38 13.14 -2.19
N SER A 167 -14.25 12.48 -2.42
CA SER A 167 -13.09 13.13 -3.05
C SER A 167 -13.34 13.45 -4.52
N ASP A 168 -12.72 14.54 -4.96
CA ASP A 168 -12.76 14.99 -6.34
C ASP A 168 -12.11 13.98 -7.29
N LYS A 169 -12.69 13.85 -8.48
CA LYS A 169 -12.14 13.02 -9.54
C LYS A 169 -11.45 13.93 -10.56
N LEU A 170 -10.26 13.54 -10.98
CA LEU A 170 -9.47 14.26 -11.97
C LEU A 170 -9.76 13.70 -13.37
N THR A 171 -9.72 14.58 -14.36
CA THR A 171 -9.67 14.23 -15.79
C THR A 171 -8.23 14.36 -16.28
N ALA A 172 -7.92 13.74 -17.42
CA ALA A 172 -6.70 14.04 -18.17
C ALA A 172 -6.73 15.47 -18.74
#